data_AF-A0A4P9WXL7-F1
#
_entry.id   AF-A0A4P9WXL7-F1
#
_cell.length_a   1.000
_cell.length_b   1.000
_cell.length_c   1.000
_cell.angle_alpha   90.00
_cell.angle_beta   90.00
_cell.angle_gamma   90.00
#
_symmetry.space_group_name_H-M   'P 1'
#
loop_
_entity.id
_entity.type
_entity.pdbx_description
1 polymer ?
#
loop_
_entity_poly.entity_id
_entity_poly.type
_entity_poly.pdbx_seq_one_letter_code
_entity_poly.pdbx_strand_id
1 'polypeptide(L)'
;SNGRVVLVTSGGTTAPLERQTVRFLDNFSAGTRGSASAEYFLERGYRVVFFHRQFSLAPYTRHYTHATHCFMDFLEVDAPTGTIRVTDEHDRALRHNLIKYKDALSKNKLLMVPFVTVSDYLFMLRMICHQLAPLRSRVLVYLAAAVSDFYVPGGDMPSHKIQSTGTALHLTMAPVPKILRTLVREWIPDALVVSFKLETDPTLLTPKAMQALARYGHHVVIGNLLTTRKETVTF
;
A
#
# COMPACT_ATOMS: atom_id res chain seq x y z
N SER A 1 -24.86 8.21 7.83
CA SER A 1 -23.68 8.76 8.56
C SER A 1 -22.86 9.64 7.61
N ASN A 2 -22.33 10.78 8.08
CA ASN A 2 -21.71 11.84 7.25
C ASN A 2 -20.16 11.82 7.20
N GLY A 3 -19.52 10.73 7.64
CA GLY A 3 -18.05 10.63 7.76
C GLY A 3 -17.31 10.54 6.42
N ARG A 4 -16.10 11.14 6.36
CA ARG A 4 -15.19 11.04 5.22
C ARG A 4 -14.52 9.67 5.17
N VAL A 5 -14.30 9.14 3.98
CA VAL A 5 -13.64 7.84 3.76
C VAL A 5 -12.38 8.06 2.94
N VAL A 6 -11.31 7.37 3.29
CA VAL A 6 -10.10 7.32 2.47
C VAL A 6 -9.75 5.88 2.10
N LEU A 7 -9.50 5.64 0.82
CA LEU A 7 -8.85 4.44 0.33
C LEU A 7 -7.35 4.70 0.28
N VAL A 8 -6.57 4.04 1.13
CA VAL A 8 -5.11 4.10 1.12
C VAL A 8 -4.58 2.83 0.48
N THR A 9 -3.85 2.95 -0.63
CA THR A 9 -3.09 1.81 -1.18
C THR A 9 -1.66 1.81 -0.66
N SER A 10 -1.12 0.66 -0.27
CA SER A 10 0.19 0.57 0.39
C SER A 10 0.95 -0.72 0.04
N GLY A 11 2.28 -0.64 -0.02
CA GLY A 11 3.16 -1.77 -0.33
C GLY A 11 3.32 -2.04 -1.83
N GLY A 12 4.12 -3.05 -2.16
CA GLY A 12 4.45 -3.43 -3.54
C GLY A 12 3.58 -4.55 -4.08
N THR A 13 3.30 -4.55 -5.38
CA THR A 13 2.69 -5.70 -6.07
C THR A 13 3.76 -6.66 -6.58
N THR A 14 3.43 -7.95 -6.63
CA THR A 14 4.23 -8.95 -7.35
C THR A 14 3.67 -9.22 -8.76
N ALA A 15 4.55 -9.59 -9.68
CA ALA A 15 4.18 -10.18 -10.97
C ALA A 15 4.75 -11.61 -11.02
N PRO A 16 3.91 -12.65 -10.81
CA PRO A 16 4.30 -14.04 -10.96
C PRO A 16 4.86 -14.34 -12.35
N LEU A 17 5.89 -15.20 -12.40
CA LEU A 17 6.46 -15.68 -13.66
C LEU A 17 5.86 -17.02 -14.09
N GLU A 18 5.28 -17.77 -13.15
CA GLU A 18 4.66 -19.07 -13.37
C GLU A 18 3.31 -19.16 -12.62
N ARG A 19 2.35 -19.96 -13.14
CA ARG A 19 1.03 -20.17 -12.51
C ARG A 19 1.17 -20.86 -11.15
N GLN A 20 1.97 -21.92 -11.08
CA GLN A 20 2.47 -22.46 -9.82
C GLN A 20 3.71 -21.66 -9.42
N THR A 21 3.45 -20.49 -8.83
CA THR A 21 4.46 -19.47 -8.62
C THR A 21 5.58 -19.95 -7.72
N VAL A 22 6.78 -20.03 -8.28
CA VAL A 22 8.03 -20.20 -7.52
C VAL A 22 8.84 -18.91 -7.56
N ARG A 23 8.74 -18.15 -8.65
CA ARG A 23 9.43 -16.88 -8.85
C ARG A 23 8.45 -15.77 -9.23
N PHE A 24 8.78 -14.56 -8.81
CA PHE A 24 8.00 -13.37 -9.14
C PHE A 24 8.92 -12.15 -9.18
N LEU A 25 8.51 -11.16 -9.98
CA LEU A 25 9.08 -9.81 -9.90
C LEU A 25 8.35 -9.04 -8.80
N ASP A 26 9.06 -8.33 -7.93
CA ASP A 26 8.47 -7.51 -6.86
C ASP A 26 8.87 -6.04 -7.01
N ASN A 27 7.92 -5.16 -6.73
CA ASN A 27 8.16 -3.72 -6.67
C ASN A 27 8.45 -3.32 -5.22
N PHE A 28 9.66 -2.82 -4.96
CA PHE A 28 10.07 -2.48 -3.61
C PHE A 28 9.18 -1.40 -2.96
N SER A 29 8.46 -1.79 -1.91
CA SER A 29 7.78 -0.86 -0.99
C SER A 29 7.45 -1.57 0.32
N ALA A 30 8.10 -1.15 1.41
CA ALA A 30 7.82 -1.68 2.74
C ALA A 30 6.42 -1.27 3.26
N GLY A 31 5.78 -0.27 2.65
CA GLY A 31 4.48 0.23 3.08
C GLY A 31 4.52 1.33 4.17
N THR A 32 5.69 1.89 4.48
CA THR A 32 5.84 2.92 5.53
C THR A 32 4.96 4.14 5.28
N ARG A 33 4.92 4.66 4.04
CA ARG A 33 4.15 5.86 3.69
C ARG A 33 2.65 5.61 3.86
N GLY A 34 2.14 4.52 3.30
CA GLY A 34 0.73 4.17 3.39
C GLY A 34 0.29 3.94 4.84
N SER A 35 1.02 3.11 5.58
CA SER A 35 0.70 2.80 6.99
C SER A 35 0.73 4.03 7.89
N ALA A 36 1.76 4.88 7.78
CA ALA A 36 1.81 6.14 8.53
C ALA A 36 0.68 7.09 8.13
N SER A 37 0.39 7.23 6.83
CA SER A 37 -0.69 8.10 6.36
C SER A 37 -2.06 7.64 6.86
N ALA A 38 -2.30 6.32 6.93
CA ALA A 38 -3.52 5.76 7.49
C ALA A 38 -3.72 6.16 8.97
N GLU A 39 -2.66 6.18 9.78
CA GLU A 39 -2.71 6.66 11.18
C GLU A 39 -3.15 8.13 11.24
N TYR A 40 -2.53 9.00 10.44
CA TYR A 40 -2.89 10.42 10.37
C TYR A 40 -4.35 10.63 9.90
N PHE A 41 -4.83 9.85 8.93
CA PHE A 41 -6.21 9.93 8.48
C PHE A 41 -7.21 9.52 9.59
N LEU A 42 -6.91 8.43 10.32
CA LEU A 42 -7.74 7.98 11.45
C LEU A 42 -7.81 9.06 12.55
N GLU A 43 -6.69 9.71 12.85
CA GLU A 43 -6.61 10.81 13.81
C GLU A 43 -7.42 12.04 13.38
N ARG A 44 -7.51 12.30 12.06
CA ARG A 44 -8.37 13.37 11.50
C ARG A 44 -9.82 12.95 11.26
N GLY A 45 -10.22 11.80 11.80
CA GLY A 45 -11.61 11.34 11.82
C GLY A 45 -12.09 10.70 10.52
N TYR A 46 -11.19 10.35 9.60
CA TYR A 46 -11.55 9.54 8.43
C TYR A 46 -11.82 8.09 8.84
N ARG A 47 -12.64 7.42 8.02
CA ARG A 47 -12.65 5.95 7.95
C ARG A 47 -11.68 5.52 6.86
N VAL A 48 -10.79 4.58 7.15
CA VAL A 48 -9.71 4.14 6.28
C VAL A 48 -10.01 2.73 5.76
N VAL A 49 -10.06 2.59 4.44
CA VAL A 49 -9.88 1.31 3.76
C VAL A 49 -8.40 1.19 3.42
N PHE A 50 -7.69 0.34 4.16
CA PHE A 50 -6.26 0.11 4.01
C PHE A 50 -6.02 -1.08 3.08
N PHE A 51 -5.91 -0.79 1.79
CA PHE A 51 -5.68 -1.77 0.75
C PHE A 51 -4.17 -1.98 0.57
N HIS A 52 -3.63 -3.10 1.05
CA HIS A 52 -2.18 -3.22 1.29
C HIS A 52 -1.60 -4.56 0.86
N ARG A 53 -0.30 -4.57 0.54
CA ARG A 53 0.44 -5.82 0.32
C ARG A 53 0.42 -6.67 1.60
N GLN A 54 0.01 -7.93 1.48
CA GLN A 54 0.05 -8.88 2.58
C GLN A 54 1.46 -8.92 3.19
N PHE A 55 1.52 -8.89 4.52
CA PHE A 55 2.75 -8.85 5.33
C PHE A 55 3.61 -7.58 5.21
N SER A 56 3.16 -6.55 4.47
CA SER A 56 3.80 -5.23 4.53
C SER A 56 3.43 -4.47 5.82
N LEU A 57 4.07 -3.32 6.04
CA LEU A 57 3.77 -2.46 7.19
C LEU A 57 2.30 -2.04 7.20
N ALA A 58 1.66 -2.18 8.36
CA ALA A 58 0.28 -1.81 8.63
C ALA A 58 0.20 -0.71 9.70
N PRO A 59 -0.87 0.11 9.72
CA PRO A 59 -1.02 1.18 10.70
C PRO A 59 -0.94 0.64 12.14
N TYR A 60 -0.26 1.38 13.01
CA TYR A 60 0.07 1.07 14.40
C TYR A 60 1.06 -0.09 14.60
N THR A 61 0.99 -1.16 13.82
CA THR A 61 1.90 -2.32 13.94
C THR A 61 3.22 -2.16 13.18
N ARG A 62 3.31 -1.16 12.30
CA ARG A 62 4.53 -0.83 11.53
C ARG A 62 5.78 -0.56 12.36
N HIS A 63 5.61 -0.24 13.64
CA HIS A 63 6.71 0.01 14.56
C HIS A 63 7.38 -1.26 15.08
N TYR A 64 6.74 -2.42 14.92
CA TYR A 64 7.12 -3.67 15.60
C TYR A 64 7.33 -4.85 14.65
N THR A 65 6.67 -4.86 13.48
CA THR A 65 6.63 -6.02 12.57
C THR A 65 7.84 -6.21 11.67
N HIS A 66 8.66 -5.16 11.52
CA HIS A 66 9.88 -5.17 10.71
C HIS A 66 11.05 -4.51 11.47
N ALA A 67 10.91 -4.39 12.78
CA ALA A 67 11.98 -3.91 13.64
C ALA A 67 13.10 -4.95 13.69
N THR A 68 14.30 -4.51 14.05
CA THR A 68 15.41 -5.38 14.49
C THR A 68 15.03 -6.29 15.65
N HIS A 69 13.94 -5.98 16.35
CA HIS A 69 13.46 -6.68 17.54
C HIS A 69 12.37 -7.70 17.18
N CYS A 70 12.53 -8.92 17.66
CA CYS A 70 11.55 -9.98 17.58
C CYS A 70 10.33 -9.62 18.44
N PHE A 71 9.15 -10.17 18.10
CA PHE A 71 7.95 -10.01 18.94
C PHE A 71 8.19 -10.39 20.42
N MET A 72 9.04 -11.40 20.64
CA MET A 72 9.38 -11.87 21.99
C MET A 72 10.17 -10.84 22.80
N ASP A 73 10.87 -9.91 22.15
CA ASP A 73 11.69 -8.89 22.84
C ASP A 73 10.82 -7.83 23.53
N PHE A 74 9.55 -7.71 23.16
CA PHE A 74 8.60 -6.79 23.79
C PHE A 74 7.96 -7.36 25.06
N LEU A 75 8.18 -8.65 25.36
CA LEU A 75 7.46 -9.37 26.40
C LEU A 75 8.39 -9.84 27.52
N GLU A 76 7.88 -9.83 28.74
CA GLU A 76 8.53 -10.43 29.90
C GLU A 76 7.50 -11.13 30.79
N VAL A 77 7.97 -12.03 31.64
CA VAL A 77 7.13 -12.72 32.62
C VAL A 77 7.18 -11.95 33.93
N ASP A 78 6.02 -11.55 34.42
CA ASP A 78 5.87 -10.93 35.73
C ASP A 78 6.03 -11.99 36.82
N ALA A 79 7.18 -12.00 37.52
CA ALA A 79 7.54 -13.04 38.48
C ALA A 79 6.51 -13.28 39.60
N PRO A 80 5.86 -12.26 40.19
CA PRO A 80 4.84 -12.46 41.22
C PRO A 80 3.55 -13.10 40.71
N THR A 81 3.13 -12.83 39.48
CA THR A 81 1.83 -13.29 38.94
C THR A 81 1.96 -14.47 37.97
N GLY A 82 3.16 -14.71 37.42
CA GLY A 82 3.40 -15.67 36.33
C GLY A 82 2.77 -15.25 35.00
N THR A 83 2.25 -14.02 34.88
CA THR A 83 1.59 -13.53 33.67
C THR A 83 2.58 -12.86 32.71
N ILE A 84 2.23 -12.79 31.43
CA ILE A 84 3.03 -12.08 30.43
C ILE A 84 2.66 -10.60 30.46
N ARG A 85 3.67 -9.73 30.53
CA ARG A 85 3.53 -8.27 30.41
C ARG A 85 4.46 -7.72 29.34
N VAL A 86 4.23 -6.46 28.96
CA VAL A 86 5.12 -5.71 28.06
C VAL A 86 6.28 -5.15 28.89
N THR A 87 7.49 -5.16 28.32
CA THR A 87 8.67 -4.58 28.99
C THR A 87 8.50 -3.09 29.24
N ASP A 88 9.04 -2.59 30.36
CA ASP A 88 8.90 -1.19 30.77
C ASP A 88 9.41 -0.20 29.71
N GLU A 89 10.46 -0.57 28.98
CA GLU A 89 11.02 0.20 27.86
C GLU A 89 9.99 0.44 26.74
N HIS A 90 9.18 -0.57 26.43
CA HIS A 90 8.28 -0.57 25.28
C HIS A 90 6.82 -0.25 25.63
N ASP A 91 6.44 -0.36 26.91
CA ASP A 91 5.05 -0.22 27.38
C ASP A 91 4.42 1.09 26.90
N ARG A 92 5.10 2.23 27.12
CA ARG A 92 4.54 3.55 26.81
C ARG A 92 4.12 3.67 25.34
N ALA A 93 5.01 3.29 24.41
CA ALA A 93 4.76 3.41 22.98
C ALA A 93 3.75 2.36 22.49
N LEU A 94 3.88 1.12 22.94
CA LEU A 94 2.97 0.03 22.55
C LEU A 94 1.56 0.25 23.07
N ARG A 95 1.41 0.65 24.34
CA ARG A 95 0.12 1.00 24.95
C ARG A 95 -0.56 2.13 24.19
N HIS A 96 0.19 3.18 23.84
CA HIS A 96 -0.34 4.29 23.05
C HIS A 96 -0.90 3.83 21.69
N ASN A 97 -0.12 3.04 20.94
CA ASN A 97 -0.53 2.53 19.63
C ASN A 97 -1.68 1.51 19.74
N LEU A 98 -1.67 0.66 20.77
CA LEU A 98 -2.71 -0.33 21.02
C LEU A 98 -4.06 0.32 21.30
N ILE A 99 -4.09 1.37 22.13
CA ILE A 99 -5.33 2.13 22.40
C ILE A 99 -5.91 2.70 21.11
N LYS A 100 -5.09 3.36 20.29
CA LYS A 100 -5.53 3.92 18.99
C LYS A 100 -6.03 2.84 18.03
N TYR A 101 -5.32 1.72 17.95
CA TYR A 101 -5.71 0.59 17.12
C TYR A 101 -7.06 0.00 17.55
N LYS A 102 -7.24 -0.26 18.85
CA LYS A 102 -8.49 -0.80 19.40
C LYS A 102 -9.66 0.18 19.24
N ASP A 103 -9.42 1.49 19.38
CA ASP A 103 -10.43 2.52 19.11
C ASP A 103 -10.85 2.55 17.63
N ALA A 104 -9.90 2.44 16.71
CA ALA A 104 -10.17 2.40 15.29
C ALA A 104 -11.01 1.16 14.90
N LEU A 105 -10.73 0.01 15.50
CA LEU A 105 -11.50 -1.21 15.27
C LEU A 105 -12.90 -1.15 15.89
N SER A 106 -13.03 -0.78 17.16
CA SER A 106 -14.32 -0.74 17.86
C SER A 106 -15.31 0.23 17.22
N LYS A 107 -14.80 1.32 16.63
CA LYS A 107 -15.60 2.32 15.91
C LYS A 107 -15.76 2.03 14.41
N ASN A 108 -15.33 0.86 13.93
CA ASN A 108 -15.35 0.47 12.51
C ASN A 108 -14.74 1.56 11.60
N LYS A 109 -13.62 2.15 12.02
CA LYS A 109 -12.89 3.18 11.28
C LYS A 109 -11.78 2.62 10.40
N LEU A 110 -11.33 1.39 10.61
CA LEU A 110 -10.25 0.78 9.85
C LEU A 110 -10.71 -0.55 9.25
N LEU A 111 -10.63 -0.67 7.93
CA LEU A 111 -10.84 -1.92 7.19
C LEU A 111 -9.53 -2.31 6.49
N MET A 112 -8.99 -3.47 6.83
CA MET A 112 -7.76 -4.00 6.23
C MET A 112 -8.11 -4.91 5.06
N VAL A 113 -7.59 -4.63 3.87
CA VAL A 113 -7.82 -5.44 2.67
C VAL A 113 -6.46 -5.84 2.07
N PRO A 114 -6.06 -7.12 2.09
CA PRO A 114 -4.76 -7.53 1.57
C PRO A 114 -4.79 -7.74 0.04
N PHE A 115 -3.65 -7.56 -0.62
CA PHE A 115 -3.35 -8.04 -1.97
C PHE A 115 -1.93 -8.61 -2.02
N VAL A 116 -1.60 -9.37 -3.08
CA VAL A 116 -0.23 -9.84 -3.33
C VAL A 116 0.19 -9.48 -4.75
N THR A 117 -0.56 -9.93 -5.75
CA THR A 117 -0.18 -9.77 -7.15
C THR A 117 -0.71 -8.46 -7.75
N VAL A 118 -0.13 -8.05 -8.87
CA VAL A 118 -0.64 -6.92 -9.66
C VAL A 118 -2.06 -7.18 -10.18
N SER A 119 -2.40 -8.43 -10.50
CA SER A 119 -3.75 -8.82 -10.92
C SER A 119 -4.77 -8.64 -9.79
N ASP A 120 -4.45 -9.11 -8.58
CA ASP A 120 -5.28 -8.91 -7.39
C ASP A 120 -5.48 -7.41 -7.13
N TYR A 121 -4.37 -6.66 -7.19
CA TYR A 121 -4.39 -5.22 -7.00
C TYR A 121 -5.37 -4.52 -7.94
N LEU A 122 -5.27 -4.77 -9.25
CA LEU A 122 -6.10 -4.10 -10.26
C LEU A 122 -7.58 -4.47 -10.12
N PHE A 123 -7.89 -5.76 -9.91
CA PHE A 123 -9.26 -6.23 -9.79
C PHE A 123 -9.92 -5.70 -8.51
N MET A 124 -9.25 -5.86 -7.37
CA MET A 124 -9.80 -5.42 -6.08
C MET A 124 -9.87 -3.90 -5.99
N LEU A 125 -8.91 -3.15 -6.54
CA LEU A 125 -8.98 -1.69 -6.60
C LEU A 125 -10.25 -1.24 -7.34
N ARG A 126 -10.54 -1.84 -8.50
CA ARG A 126 -11.78 -1.56 -9.24
C ARG A 126 -13.02 -1.83 -8.39
N MET A 127 -13.07 -2.99 -7.74
CA MET A 127 -14.21 -3.37 -6.89
C MET A 127 -14.39 -2.40 -5.73
N ILE A 128 -13.31 -2.06 -5.01
CA ILE A 128 -13.35 -1.09 -3.90
C ILE A 128 -13.81 0.28 -4.40
N CYS A 129 -13.27 0.78 -5.52
CA CYS A 129 -13.67 2.06 -6.09
C CYS A 129 -15.17 2.09 -6.39
N HIS A 130 -15.73 1.06 -7.03
CA HIS A 130 -17.17 1.00 -7.29
C HIS A 130 -18.02 0.94 -6.02
N GLN A 131 -17.57 0.23 -4.98
CA GLN A 131 -18.26 0.21 -3.69
C GLN A 131 -18.22 1.56 -2.96
N LEU A 132 -17.14 2.34 -3.15
CA LEU A 132 -17.00 3.67 -2.55
C LEU A 132 -17.64 4.78 -3.39
N ALA A 133 -17.87 4.57 -4.69
CA ALA A 133 -18.42 5.58 -5.60
C ALA A 133 -19.74 6.25 -5.14
N PRO A 134 -20.70 5.55 -4.51
CA PRO A 134 -21.91 6.19 -3.97
C PRO A 134 -21.65 7.24 -2.89
N LEU A 135 -20.46 7.27 -2.28
CA LEU A 135 -20.07 8.28 -1.29
C LEU A 135 -19.53 9.57 -1.92
N ARG A 136 -19.30 9.58 -3.24
CA ARG A 136 -18.96 10.76 -4.05
C ARG A 136 -17.77 11.55 -3.48
N SER A 137 -17.92 12.88 -3.35
CA SER A 137 -16.90 13.81 -2.84
C SER A 137 -16.46 13.58 -1.38
N ARG A 138 -17.08 12.64 -0.68
CA ARG A 138 -16.65 12.22 0.67
C ARG A 138 -15.51 11.22 0.63
N VAL A 139 -15.13 10.74 -0.56
CA VAL A 139 -14.05 9.77 -0.74
C VAL A 139 -12.77 10.48 -1.17
N LEU A 140 -11.69 10.12 -0.49
CA LEU A 140 -10.32 10.36 -0.91
C LEU A 140 -9.70 9.04 -1.36
N VAL A 141 -9.05 9.01 -2.51
CA VAL A 141 -8.25 7.88 -2.99
C VAL A 141 -6.79 8.29 -2.93
N TYR A 142 -6.01 7.62 -2.10
CA TYR A 142 -4.60 7.90 -1.82
C TYR A 142 -3.74 6.72 -2.31
N LEU A 143 -3.19 6.84 -3.52
CA LEU A 143 -2.55 5.74 -4.25
C LEU A 143 -1.04 5.63 -3.97
N ALA A 144 -0.66 5.15 -2.78
CA ALA A 144 0.74 5.05 -2.37
C ALA A 144 1.38 3.64 -2.56
N ALA A 145 0.67 2.70 -3.20
CA ALA A 145 1.23 1.40 -3.57
C ALA A 145 2.24 1.51 -4.72
N ALA A 146 3.28 0.66 -4.68
CA ALA A 146 4.23 0.50 -5.77
C ALA A 146 3.73 -0.59 -6.72
N VAL A 147 2.98 -0.19 -7.74
CA VAL A 147 2.34 -1.08 -8.71
C VAL A 147 3.34 -1.44 -9.81
N SER A 148 3.39 -2.71 -10.20
CA SER A 148 4.24 -3.20 -11.28
C SER A 148 3.87 -2.55 -12.60
N ASP A 149 4.87 -2.16 -13.39
CA ASP A 149 4.69 -1.62 -14.73
C ASP A 149 4.59 -2.70 -15.81
N PHE A 150 5.04 -3.91 -15.50
CA PHE A 150 5.07 -5.06 -16.40
C PHE A 150 4.55 -6.32 -15.71
N TYR A 151 3.97 -7.24 -16.48
CA TYR A 151 3.48 -8.53 -16.01
C TYR A 151 3.55 -9.59 -17.13
N VAL A 152 3.45 -10.87 -16.79
CA VAL A 152 3.30 -11.95 -17.77
C VAL A 152 1.80 -12.19 -18.00
N PRO A 153 1.28 -12.03 -19.23
CA PRO A 153 -0.12 -12.34 -19.54
C PRO A 153 -0.47 -13.79 -19.20
N GLY A 154 -1.68 -14.04 -18.71
CA GLY A 154 -2.09 -15.38 -18.28
C GLY A 154 -2.04 -16.44 -19.39
N GLY A 155 -2.23 -16.05 -20.66
CA GLY A 155 -2.11 -16.94 -21.82
C GLY A 155 -0.66 -17.38 -22.09
N ASP A 156 0.31 -16.54 -21.75
CA ASP A 156 1.73 -16.76 -21.99
C ASP A 156 2.46 -17.32 -20.75
N MET A 157 1.78 -17.34 -19.59
CA MET A 157 2.36 -17.73 -18.31
C MET A 157 2.53 -19.27 -18.22
N PRO A 158 3.76 -19.79 -18.08
CA PRO A 158 4.02 -21.21 -17.88
C PRO A 158 3.30 -21.76 -16.65
N SER A 159 2.80 -22.99 -16.73
CA SER A 159 2.10 -23.64 -15.61
C SER A 159 3.03 -23.98 -14.45
N HIS A 160 4.25 -24.42 -14.75
CA HIS A 160 5.20 -24.97 -13.79
C HIS A 160 6.50 -24.15 -13.74
N LYS A 161 7.28 -24.37 -12.67
CA LYS A 161 8.61 -23.78 -12.45
C LYS A 161 9.46 -23.84 -13.71
N ILE A 162 9.97 -22.68 -14.14
CA ILE A 162 10.92 -22.59 -15.26
C ILE A 162 12.21 -23.33 -14.87
N GLN A 163 12.62 -24.29 -15.71
CA GLN A 163 13.77 -25.16 -15.46
C GLN A 163 15.09 -24.47 -15.87
N SER A 164 16.16 -24.74 -15.11
CA SER A 164 17.49 -24.14 -15.31
C SER A 164 18.35 -24.95 -16.29
N THR A 165 17.84 -25.24 -17.49
CA THR A 165 18.50 -26.11 -18.48
C THR A 165 19.32 -25.36 -19.53
N GLY A 166 19.17 -24.03 -19.63
CA GLY A 166 19.87 -23.18 -20.60
C GLY A 166 20.98 -22.32 -19.98
N THR A 167 21.74 -21.61 -20.84
CA THR A 167 22.81 -20.69 -20.44
C THR A 167 22.29 -19.34 -19.91
N ALA A 168 21.08 -18.92 -20.29
CA ALA A 168 20.46 -17.66 -19.89
C ALA A 168 18.93 -17.79 -19.75
N LEU A 169 18.33 -16.93 -18.92
CA LEU A 169 16.88 -16.77 -18.77
C LEU A 169 16.43 -15.49 -19.47
N HIS A 170 15.57 -15.61 -20.49
CA HIS A 170 14.93 -14.47 -21.15
C HIS A 170 13.46 -14.38 -20.69
N LEU A 171 13.06 -13.21 -20.20
CA LEU A 171 11.69 -12.93 -19.76
C LEU A 171 11.05 -11.90 -20.69
N THR A 172 9.93 -12.27 -21.30
CA THR A 172 9.08 -11.35 -22.07
C THR A 172 7.87 -10.98 -21.23
N MET A 173 7.64 -9.68 -21.04
CA MET A 173 6.55 -9.16 -20.21
C MET A 173 5.78 -8.09 -20.96
N ALA A 174 4.47 -8.02 -20.72
CA ALA A 174 3.58 -7.01 -21.27
C ALA A 174 3.46 -5.81 -20.30
N PRO A 175 3.25 -4.58 -20.81
CA PRO A 175 2.99 -3.44 -19.95
C PRO A 175 1.64 -3.57 -19.24
N VAL A 176 1.59 -3.20 -17.96
CA VAL A 176 0.36 -3.15 -17.19
C VAL A 176 -0.55 -2.03 -17.70
N PRO A 177 -1.85 -2.27 -17.91
CA PRO A 177 -2.79 -1.25 -18.35
C PRO A 177 -2.77 -0.02 -17.44
N LYS A 178 -2.72 1.18 -18.05
CA LYS A 178 -2.70 2.44 -17.30
C LYS A 178 -4.12 2.80 -16.82
N ILE A 179 -4.53 2.19 -15.71
CA ILE A 179 -5.91 2.28 -15.17
C ILE A 179 -6.27 3.62 -14.51
N LEU A 180 -5.30 4.50 -14.21
CA LEU A 180 -5.57 5.70 -13.41
C LEU A 180 -6.58 6.64 -14.07
N ARG A 181 -6.54 6.76 -15.41
CA ARG A 181 -7.54 7.55 -16.15
C ARG A 181 -8.95 6.95 -16.03
N THR A 182 -9.06 5.64 -16.18
CA THR A 182 -10.33 4.90 -16.03
C THR A 182 -10.85 5.00 -14.60
N LEU A 183 -9.97 4.90 -13.60
CA LEU A 183 -10.32 5.07 -12.20
C LEU A 183 -10.97 6.44 -11.95
N VAL A 184 -10.31 7.51 -12.44
CA VAL A 184 -10.75 8.90 -12.25
C VAL A 184 -12.01 9.22 -13.06
N ARG A 185 -12.22 8.63 -14.24
CA ARG A 185 -13.35 8.99 -15.11
C ARG A 185 -14.57 8.10 -14.96
N GLU A 186 -14.36 6.83 -14.61
CA GLU A 186 -15.40 5.80 -14.70
C GLU A 186 -15.64 5.09 -13.36
N TRP A 187 -14.58 4.76 -12.62
CA TRP A 187 -14.77 3.96 -11.39
C TRP A 187 -15.21 4.79 -10.20
N ILE A 188 -14.65 6.00 -10.04
CA ILE A 188 -14.93 6.87 -8.88
C ILE A 188 -14.82 8.37 -9.22
N PRO A 189 -15.65 8.89 -10.15
CA PRO A 189 -15.47 10.21 -10.75
C PRO A 189 -15.58 11.41 -9.81
N ASP A 190 -16.36 11.27 -8.74
CA ASP A 190 -16.61 12.37 -7.81
C ASP A 190 -15.62 12.39 -6.62
N ALA A 191 -14.67 11.46 -6.54
CA ALA A 191 -13.72 11.39 -5.44
C ALA A 191 -12.49 12.27 -5.67
N LEU A 192 -11.90 12.75 -4.57
CA LEU A 192 -10.56 13.35 -4.61
C LEU A 192 -9.53 12.23 -4.82
N VAL A 193 -8.72 12.32 -5.88
CA VAL A 193 -7.71 11.30 -6.23
C VAL A 193 -6.31 11.89 -6.15
N VAL A 194 -5.49 11.30 -5.29
CA VAL A 194 -4.09 11.63 -5.04
C VAL A 194 -3.22 10.46 -5.49
N SER A 195 -2.24 10.74 -6.35
CA SER A 195 -1.27 9.74 -6.80
C SER A 195 0.15 10.08 -6.33
N PHE A 196 1.04 9.11 -6.45
CA PHE A 196 2.46 9.28 -6.11
C PHE A 196 3.33 9.15 -7.34
N LYS A 197 4.39 9.95 -7.39
CA LYS A 197 5.46 9.81 -8.38
C LYS A 197 6.80 9.69 -7.66
N LEU A 198 7.45 8.55 -7.81
CA LEU A 198 8.80 8.31 -7.33
C LEU A 198 9.78 8.47 -8.49
N GLU A 199 10.82 9.28 -8.32
CA GLU A 199 11.91 9.44 -9.28
C GLU A 199 13.26 9.36 -8.58
N THR A 200 14.31 9.09 -9.34
CA THR A 200 15.70 9.11 -8.87
C THR A 200 16.46 10.33 -9.37
N ASP A 201 15.97 10.95 -10.44
CA ASP A 201 16.53 12.17 -11.03
C ASP A 201 15.67 13.39 -10.64
N PRO A 202 16.23 14.39 -9.93
CA PRO A 202 15.50 15.59 -9.52
C PRO A 202 14.94 16.40 -10.68
N THR A 203 15.62 16.38 -11.84
CA THR A 203 15.19 17.14 -13.03
C THR A 203 13.93 16.56 -13.66
N LEU A 204 13.66 15.27 -13.43
CA LEU A 204 12.51 14.56 -14.00
C LEU A 204 11.27 14.60 -13.13
N LEU A 205 11.38 14.89 -11.82
CA LEU A 205 10.27 14.75 -10.88
C LEU A 205 9.08 15.65 -11.24
N THR A 206 9.31 16.96 -11.32
CA THR A 206 8.25 17.94 -11.62
C THR A 206 7.67 17.75 -13.02
N PRO A 207 8.48 17.61 -14.10
CA PRO A 207 7.93 17.37 -15.44
C PRO A 207 7.06 16.10 -15.51
N LYS A 208 7.49 15.00 -14.89
CA LYS A 208 6.72 13.74 -14.90
C LYS A 208 5.49 13.79 -14.00
N ALA A 209 5.49 14.58 -12.92
CA ALA A 209 4.32 14.82 -12.10
C ALA A 209 3.26 15.62 -12.88
N MET A 210 3.66 16.72 -13.53
CA MET A 210 2.78 17.53 -14.39
C MET A 210 2.21 16.71 -15.55
N GLN A 211 3.04 15.88 -16.18
CA GLN A 211 2.59 14.96 -17.24
C GLN A 211 1.53 13.98 -16.72
N ALA A 212 1.68 13.46 -15.50
CA ALA A 212 0.70 12.56 -14.91
C ALA A 212 -0.65 13.26 -14.63
N LEU A 213 -0.63 14.50 -14.13
CA LEU A 213 -1.84 15.31 -13.96
C LEU A 213 -2.56 15.49 -15.30
N ALA A 214 -1.86 15.96 -16.33
CA ALA A 214 -2.44 16.18 -17.66
C ALA A 214 -2.98 14.88 -18.30
N ARG A 215 -2.25 13.77 -18.14
CA ARG A 215 -2.61 12.48 -18.76
C ARG A 215 -3.82 11.82 -18.11
N TYR A 216 -3.90 11.87 -16.78
CA TYR A 216 -4.88 11.08 -16.03
C TYR A 216 -6.04 11.91 -15.46
N GLY A 217 -5.87 13.23 -15.32
CA GLY A 217 -6.92 14.15 -14.85
C GLY A 217 -7.27 14.02 -13.36
N HIS A 218 -6.38 13.42 -12.56
CA HIS A 218 -6.52 13.38 -11.10
C HIS A 218 -6.03 14.70 -10.48
N HIS A 219 -6.26 14.86 -9.18
CA HIS A 219 -6.27 16.18 -8.56
C HIS A 219 -4.93 16.58 -7.95
N VAL A 220 -4.16 15.61 -7.45
CA VAL A 220 -2.85 15.87 -6.80
C VAL A 220 -1.87 14.77 -7.16
N VAL A 221 -0.63 15.14 -7.49
CA VAL A 221 0.51 14.21 -7.55
C VAL A 221 1.47 14.57 -6.42
N ILE A 222 1.79 13.63 -5.56
CA ILE A 222 2.83 13.80 -4.55
C ILE A 222 4.12 13.21 -5.12
N GLY A 223 5.08 14.08 -5.42
CA GLY A 223 6.41 13.74 -5.91
C GLY A 223 7.38 13.39 -4.78
N ASN A 224 8.19 12.36 -4.98
CA ASN A 224 9.25 11.95 -4.08
C ASN A 224 10.52 11.60 -4.85
N LEU A 225 11.67 12.08 -4.37
CA LEU A 225 12.96 11.54 -4.75
C LEU A 225 13.29 10.33 -3.88
N LEU A 226 13.83 9.27 -4.49
CA LEU A 226 14.16 8.04 -3.76
C LEU A 226 15.07 8.33 -2.56
N THR A 227 16.06 9.21 -2.71
CA THR A 227 17.04 9.57 -1.68
C THR A 227 16.43 10.30 -0.49
N THR A 228 15.52 11.26 -0.72
CA THR A 228 14.94 12.12 0.33
C THR A 228 13.50 11.78 0.70
N ARG A 229 12.95 10.67 0.19
CA ARG A 229 11.53 10.29 0.36
C ARG A 229 11.01 10.24 1.80
N LYS A 230 11.90 10.14 2.79
CA LYS A 230 11.56 10.11 4.23
C LYS A 230 11.52 11.51 4.85
N GLU A 231 12.13 12.51 4.21
CA GLU A 231 12.34 13.86 4.74
C GLU A 231 11.43 14.87 4.04
N THR A 232 11.32 14.80 2.71
CA THR A 232 10.62 15.80 1.92
C THR A 232 9.77 15.19 0.80
N VAL A 233 8.71 15.91 0.43
CA VAL A 233 7.82 15.60 -0.70
C VAL A 233 7.52 16.90 -1.47
N THR A 234 7.18 16.77 -2.75
CA THR A 234 6.74 17.88 -3.63
C THR A 234 5.26 17.70 -3.94
N PHE A 235 4.47 18.77 -3.92
CA PHE A 235 3.05 18.78 -4.26
C PHE A 235 2.80 19.49 -5.58
#